data_AF-A0AAV5YK36-F1
#
_entry.id   AF-A0AAV5YK36-F1
#
_cell.length_a   1.000
_cell.length_b   1.000
_cell.length_c   1.000
_cell.angle_alpha   90.00
_cell.angle_beta   90.00
_cell.angle_gamma   90.00
#
_symmetry.space_group_name_H-M   'P 1'
#
loop_
_entity.id
_entity.type
_entity.pdbx_description
1 polymer ?
#
loop_
_entity_poly.entity_id
_entity_poly.type
_entity_poly.pdbx_seq_one_letter_code
_entity_poly.pdbx_strand_id
1 'polypeptide(L)' 'MPPHPHRGQRNEPAWVAITAARVAELRGVTLDALGEATSTTARRLFRL' A
#
# COMPACT_ATOMS: atom_id res chain seq x y z
N MET A 1 -5.94 4.18 10.98
CA MET A 1 -5.08 3.80 12.14
C MET A 1 -3.78 3.23 11.59
N PRO A 2 -2.63 3.46 12.24
CA PRO A 2 -1.37 2.86 11.83
C PRO A 2 -1.44 1.33 11.66
N PRO A 3 -0.73 0.75 10.68
CA PRO A 3 -0.62 -0.70 10.57
C PRO A 3 0.16 -1.27 11.76
N HIS A 4 -0.07 -2.55 12.09
CA HIS A 4 0.81 -3.28 13.00
C HIS A 4 2.20 -3.35 12.34
N PRO A 5 3.32 -3.01 13.00
CA PRO A 5 3.64 -2.88 14.43
C PRO A 5 3.56 -1.46 15.03
N HIS A 6 3.08 -0.45 14.28
CA HIS A 6 3.12 0.96 14.68
C HIS A 6 1.82 1.47 15.33
N ARG A 7 0.95 0.56 15.76
CA ARG A 7 -0.34 0.93 16.38
C ARG A 7 -0.11 1.80 17.62
N GLY A 8 -0.90 2.85 17.78
CA GLY A 8 -0.77 3.82 18.87
C GLY A 8 0.19 4.98 18.59
N GLN A 9 0.93 4.94 17.48
CA GLN A 9 1.78 6.05 17.01
C GLN A 9 1.04 6.89 15.95
N ARG A 10 1.61 8.03 15.53
CA ARG A 10 1.07 8.81 14.40
C ARG A 10 1.26 8.04 13.10
N ASN A 11 0.23 7.94 12.26
CA ASN A 11 0.33 7.25 10.97
C ASN A 11 1.24 8.01 9.99
N GLU A 12 2.25 7.33 9.43
CA GLU A 12 3.21 7.92 8.50
C GLU A 12 3.07 7.35 7.07
N PRO A 13 3.31 8.15 6.01
CA PRO A 13 3.25 7.68 4.62
C PRO A 13 4.18 6.50 4.31
N ALA A 14 5.33 6.43 4.98
CA ALA A 14 6.28 5.32 4.84
C ALA A 14 5.64 3.95 5.19
N TRP A 15 4.57 3.92 5.99
CA TRP A 15 3.91 2.68 6.41
C TRP A 15 2.92 2.13 5.38
N VAL A 16 2.67 2.85 4.29
CA VAL A 16 1.83 2.36 3.17
C VAL A 16 2.39 1.05 2.60
N ALA A 17 3.72 0.88 2.59
CA ALA A 17 4.36 -0.36 2.15
C ALA A 17 3.93 -1.59 2.99
N ILE A 18 3.72 -1.43 4.30
CA ILE A 18 3.28 -2.50 5.20
C ILE A 18 1.85 -2.93 4.86
N THR A 19 0.96 -1.96 4.63
CA THR A 19 -0.41 -2.23 4.21
C THR A 19 -0.43 -2.88 2.82
N ALA A 20 0.38 -2.39 1.88
CA ALA A 20 0.47 -2.94 0.53
C ALA A 20 0.95 -4.40 0.55
N ALA A 21 1.97 -4.72 1.35
CA ALA A 21 2.44 -6.09 1.53
C ALA A 21 1.31 -7.02 2.02
N ARG A 22 0.55 -6.60 3.03
CA ARG A 22 -0.58 -7.39 3.53
C ARG A 22 -1.69 -7.56 2.50
N VAL A 23 -1.97 -6.53 1.70
CA VAL A 23 -2.94 -6.63 0.60
C VAL A 23 -2.46 -7.60 -0.48
N ALA A 24 -1.17 -7.55 -0.84
CA ALA A 24 -0.58 -8.45 -1.84
C ALA A 24 -0.71 -9.92 -1.41
N GLU A 25 -0.39 -10.23 -0.14
CA GLU A 25 -0.60 -11.55 0.45
C GLU A 25 -2.07 -12.01 0.34
N LEU A 26 -3.01 -11.16 0.77
CA LEU A 26 -4.45 -11.48 0.74
C LEU A 26 -4.98 -11.69 -0.69
N ARG A 27 -4.34 -11.08 -1.68
CA ARG A 27 -4.70 -11.17 -3.10
C ARG A 27 -3.94 -12.25 -3.85
N GLY A 28 -2.94 -12.89 -3.24
CA GLY A 28 -2.10 -13.90 -3.90
C GLY A 28 -1.25 -13.32 -5.04
N VAL A 29 -0.86 -12.04 -4.94
CA VAL A 29 -0.01 -11.36 -5.94
C VAL A 29 1.29 -10.87 -5.31
N THR A 30 2.29 -10.55 -6.12
CA THR A 30 3.53 -9.94 -5.62
C THR A 30 3.30 -8.48 -5.23
N LEU A 31 4.11 -7.98 -4.29
CA LEU A 31 4.06 -6.59 -3.87
C LEU A 31 4.34 -5.63 -5.04
N ASP A 32 5.30 -5.97 -5.91
CA ASP A 32 5.64 -5.17 -7.10
C ASP A 32 4.46 -5.10 -8.08
N ALA A 33 3.80 -6.23 -8.35
CA ALA A 33 2.64 -6.25 -9.24
C ALA A 33 1.48 -5.40 -8.68
N LEU A 34 1.25 -5.47 -7.37
CA LEU A 34 0.27 -4.62 -6.71
C LEU A 34 0.66 -3.14 -6.78
N GLY A 35 1.94 -2.83 -6.57
CA GLY A 35 2.50 -1.49 -6.65
C GLY A 35 2.30 -0.87 -8.04
N GLU A 36 2.61 -1.62 -9.10
CA GLU A 36 2.42 -1.15 -10.49
C GLU A 36 0.94 -0.93 -10.83
N ALA A 37 0.07 -1.87 -10.46
CA ALA A 37 -1.36 -1.76 -10.73
C ALA A 37 -1.99 -0.55 -10.02
N THR A 38 -1.65 -0.35 -8.75
CA THR A 38 -2.17 0.76 -7.94
C THR A 38 -1.59 2.11 -8.39
N SER A 39 -0.30 2.17 -8.69
CA SER A 39 0.36 3.38 -9.20
C SER A 39 -0.22 3.80 -10.55
N THR A 40 -0.42 2.85 -11.47
CA THR A 40 -1.06 3.12 -12.77
C THR A 40 -2.48 3.63 -12.61
N THR A 41 -3.24 3.02 -11.69
CA THR A 41 -4.60 3.49 -11.36
C THR A 41 -4.59 4.90 -10.80
N ALA A 42 -3.66 5.21 -9.88
CA ALA A 42 -3.52 6.53 -9.29
C ALA A 42 -3.16 7.60 -10.33
N ARG A 43 -2.17 7.34 -11.22
CA ARG A 43 -1.80 8.25 -12.32
C ARG A 43 -3.00 8.57 -13.21
N ARG A 44 -3.77 7.54 -13.59
CA ARG A 44 -4.97 7.73 -14.42
C ARG A 44 -6.06 8.52 -13.70
N LEU A 45 -6.33 8.20 -12.43
CA LEU A 45 -7.41 8.80 -11.65
C LEU A 45 -7.13 10.28 -11.32
N PHE A 46 -5.89 10.57 -10.90
CA PHE A 46 -5.49 11.89 -10.43
C PHE A 46 -4.81 12.75 -11.50
N ARG A 47 -4.61 12.20 -12.72
CA ARG A 47 -3.90 12.86 -13.83
C ARG A 47 -2.50 13.33 -13.43
N LEU A 48 -1.75 12.42 -12.81
CA LEU A 48 -0.36 12.62 -12.37
C LEU A 48 0.64 12.33 -13.50
#